data_AF-A0A443K737-F1
#
_entry.id   AF-A0A443K737-F1
#
_cell.length_a   1.000
_cell.length_b   1.000
_cell.length_c   1.000
_cell.angle_alpha   90.00
_cell.angle_beta   90.00
_cell.angle_gamma   90.00
#
_symmetry.space_group_name_H-M   'P 1'
#
loop_
_entity.id
_entity.type
_entity.pdbx_description
1 polymer ?
#
loop_
_entity_poly.entity_id
_entity_poly.type
_entity_poly.pdbx_seq_one_letter_code
_entity_poly.pdbx_strand_id
1 'polypeptide(L)'
;MRKFALFALLSLTALAACGTPQERCVNRSTSEVRDLMKLRDEVDGNLARGYAWHVYQVPISRWEVCGYNTFRGRDGRIVERPRMCFVDDYVTRRRQVPIDPQSEARKRDALAARIEALTPQMNANVQACRAAYPE
;
A
#
# COMPACT_ATOMS: atom_id res chain seq x y z
N MET A 1 -40.34 18.13 -6.15
CA MET A 1 -39.27 18.74 -6.96
C MET A 1 -38.01 19.06 -6.15
N ARG A 2 -38.08 19.76 -5.01
CA ARG A 2 -36.91 20.07 -4.13
C ARG A 2 -36.11 18.84 -3.65
N LYS A 3 -36.78 17.73 -3.32
CA LYS A 3 -36.14 16.48 -2.85
C LYS A 3 -35.34 15.74 -3.95
N PHE A 4 -35.76 15.86 -5.22
CA PHE A 4 -35.06 15.26 -6.37
C PHE A 4 -33.79 16.04 -6.72
N ALA A 5 -33.80 17.37 -6.57
CA ALA A 5 -32.61 18.20 -6.77
C ALA A 5 -31.51 17.91 -5.72
N LEU A 6 -31.89 17.68 -4.46
CA LEU A 6 -30.93 17.25 -3.43
C LEU A 6 -30.31 15.89 -3.74
N PHE A 7 -31.08 14.94 -4.27
CA PHE A 7 -30.58 13.61 -4.60
C PHE A 7 -29.63 13.62 -5.82
N ALA A 8 -29.89 14.49 -6.80
CA ALA A 8 -29.03 14.69 -7.97
C ALA A 8 -27.73 15.45 -7.63
N LEU A 9 -27.75 16.36 -6.65
CA LEU A 9 -26.53 17.03 -6.18
C LEU A 9 -25.64 16.07 -5.36
N LEU A 10 -26.25 15.18 -4.59
CA LEU A 10 -25.55 14.20 -3.76
C LEU A 10 -24.89 13.08 -4.60
N SER A 11 -25.47 12.74 -5.75
CA SER A 11 -24.87 11.79 -6.68
C SER A 11 -23.69 12.38 -7.46
N LEU A 12 -23.69 13.67 -7.80
CA LEU A 12 -22.54 14.32 -8.45
C LEU A 12 -21.32 14.41 -7.53
N THR A 13 -21.50 14.66 -6.23
CA THR A 13 -20.38 14.67 -5.27
C THR A 13 -19.84 13.27 -5.00
N ALA A 14 -20.68 12.23 -5.09
CA ALA A 14 -20.23 10.84 -4.99
C ALA A 14 -19.32 10.41 -6.15
N LEU A 15 -19.46 11.00 -7.35
CA LEU A 15 -18.54 10.74 -8.48
C LEU A 15 -17.18 11.47 -8.34
N ALA A 16 -17.11 12.57 -7.58
CA ALA A 16 -15.84 13.23 -7.27
C ALA A 16 -14.95 12.39 -6.33
N ALA A 17 -15.50 11.38 -5.65
CA ALA A 17 -14.73 10.46 -4.80
C ALA A 17 -13.75 9.59 -5.60
N CYS A 18 -13.86 9.53 -6.94
CA CYS A 18 -12.93 8.82 -7.84
C CYS A 18 -11.86 9.75 -8.46
N GLY A 19 -11.69 10.96 -7.92
CA GLY A 19 -10.74 11.99 -8.35
C GLY A 19 -11.20 12.73 -9.62
N THR A 20 -10.80 13.98 -9.78
CA THR A 20 -11.08 14.74 -11.01
C THR A 20 -10.19 14.27 -12.18
N PRO A 21 -10.56 14.53 -13.45
CA PRO A 21 -9.69 14.29 -14.60
C PRO A 21 -8.27 14.88 -14.44
N GLN A 22 -8.18 16.13 -13.94
CA GLN A 22 -6.94 16.84 -13.64
C GLN A 22 -6.14 16.11 -12.57
N GLU A 23 -6.76 15.74 -11.44
CA GLU A 23 -6.08 15.01 -10.35
C GLU A 23 -5.49 13.69 -10.85
N ARG A 24 -6.25 12.92 -11.65
CA ARG A 24 -5.74 11.67 -12.25
C ARG A 24 -4.57 11.91 -13.19
N CYS A 25 -4.63 12.97 -14.01
CA CYS A 25 -3.54 13.35 -14.91
C CYS A 25 -2.28 13.72 -14.12
N VAL A 26 -2.40 14.60 -13.12
CA VAL A 26 -1.28 15.03 -12.26
C VAL A 26 -0.70 13.86 -11.46
N ASN A 27 -1.55 12.99 -10.91
CA ASN A 27 -1.10 11.82 -10.16
C ASN A 27 -0.26 10.87 -11.02
N ARG A 28 -0.67 10.65 -12.28
CA ARG A 28 0.11 9.84 -13.23
C ARG A 28 1.41 10.53 -13.63
N SER A 29 1.37 11.83 -13.93
CA SER A 29 2.55 12.60 -14.35
C SER A 29 3.63 12.71 -13.27
N THR A 30 3.25 12.61 -11.99
CA THR A 30 4.16 12.73 -10.84
C THR A 30 4.58 11.38 -10.24
N SER A 31 4.02 10.25 -10.69
CA SER A 31 4.22 8.96 -10.01
C SER A 31 5.69 8.53 -9.99
N GLU A 32 6.40 8.63 -11.12
CA GLU A 32 7.81 8.21 -11.22
C GLU A 32 8.70 8.98 -10.25
N VAL A 33 8.62 10.32 -10.25
CA VAL A 33 9.43 11.15 -9.34
C VAL A 33 9.05 10.87 -7.87
N ARG A 34 7.76 10.71 -7.55
CA ARG A 34 7.33 10.36 -6.19
C ARG A 34 7.87 9.01 -5.73
N ASP A 35 7.91 8.01 -6.60
CA ASP A 35 8.43 6.69 -6.24
C ASP A 35 9.96 6.72 -6.09
N LEU A 36 10.67 7.47 -6.93
CA LEU A 36 12.11 7.71 -6.75
C LEU A 36 12.42 8.44 -5.43
N MET A 37 11.60 9.43 -5.05
CA MET A 37 11.74 10.12 -3.77
C MET A 37 11.56 9.17 -2.58
N LYS A 38 10.54 8.29 -2.62
CA LYS A 38 10.35 7.28 -1.56
C LYS A 38 11.55 6.34 -1.45
N LEU A 39 12.10 5.88 -2.57
CA LEU A 39 13.30 5.05 -2.58
C LEU A 39 14.51 5.78 -1.98
N ARG A 40 14.67 7.07 -2.31
CA ARG A 40 15.73 7.91 -1.74
C ARG A 40 15.56 8.07 -0.24
N ASP A 41 14.35 8.35 0.23
CA ASP A 41 14.04 8.48 1.65
C ASP A 41 14.31 7.17 2.42
N GLU A 42 14.06 6.01 1.81
CA GLU A 42 14.42 4.71 2.38
C GLU A 42 15.94 4.55 2.55
N VAL A 43 16.70 4.88 1.50
CA VAL A 43 18.18 4.82 1.54
C VAL A 43 18.74 5.82 2.56
N ASP A 44 18.24 7.06 2.58
CA ASP A 44 18.64 8.07 3.56
C ASP A 44 18.34 7.61 4.99
N GLY A 45 17.19 6.99 5.21
CA GLY A 45 16.84 6.37 6.49
C GLY A 45 17.75 5.22 6.88
N ASN A 46 18.18 4.39 5.92
CA ASN A 46 19.11 3.29 6.17
C ASN A 46 20.50 3.80 6.52
N LEU A 47 21.00 4.81 5.78
CA LEU A 47 22.27 5.48 6.06
C LEU A 47 22.28 6.13 7.45
N ALA A 48 21.19 6.84 7.82
CA ALA A 48 21.09 7.51 9.12
C ALA A 48 21.12 6.54 10.31
N ARG A 49 20.59 5.33 10.15
CA ARG A 49 20.58 4.30 11.20
C ARG A 49 21.79 3.35 11.16
N GLY A 50 22.51 3.28 10.04
CA GLY A 50 23.62 2.35 9.84
C GLY A 50 23.21 0.90 9.56
N TYR A 51 21.92 0.64 9.31
CA TYR A 51 21.39 -0.69 8.96
C TYR A 51 20.10 -0.56 8.15
N ALA A 52 19.77 -1.60 7.39
CA ALA A 52 18.49 -1.73 6.70
C ALA A 52 17.54 -2.65 7.47
N TRP A 53 16.24 -2.46 7.29
CA TRP A 53 15.24 -3.38 7.81
C TRP A 53 14.99 -4.49 6.80
N HIS A 54 15.16 -5.74 7.22
CA HIS A 54 14.75 -6.90 6.43
C HIS A 54 13.47 -7.51 7.00
N VAL A 55 12.42 -7.50 6.20
CA VAL A 55 11.12 -8.11 6.51
C VAL A 55 11.18 -9.59 6.10
N TYR A 56 10.80 -10.48 7.01
CA TYR A 56 10.77 -11.91 6.75
C TYR A 56 9.55 -12.56 7.41
N GLN A 57 9.11 -13.68 6.86
CA GLN A 57 8.01 -14.47 7.41
C GLN A 57 8.57 -15.58 8.30
N VAL A 58 7.93 -15.77 9.45
CA VAL A 58 8.23 -16.87 10.38
C VAL A 58 7.03 -17.81 10.38
N PRO A 59 7.22 -19.09 10.06
CA PRO A 59 6.15 -20.07 10.21
C PRO A 59 5.83 -20.25 11.69
N ILE A 60 4.54 -20.23 12.00
CA ILE A 60 4.01 -20.51 13.33
C ILE A 60 2.88 -21.51 13.19
N SER A 61 2.55 -22.17 14.31
CA SER A 61 1.36 -23.01 14.38
C SER A 61 0.32 -22.33 15.26
N ARG A 62 -0.88 -22.11 14.73
CA ARG A 62 -2.00 -21.54 15.49
C ARG A 62 -2.98 -22.64 15.88
N TRP A 63 -3.46 -22.56 17.11
CA TRP A 63 -4.54 -23.41 17.58
C TRP A 63 -5.89 -22.73 17.31
N GLU A 64 -6.62 -23.22 16.33
CA GLU A 64 -7.88 -22.61 15.88
C GLU A 64 -8.94 -23.65 15.49
N VAL A 65 -10.18 -23.19 15.34
CA VAL A 65 -11.29 -24.03 14.87
C VAL A 65 -11.11 -24.30 13.38
N CYS A 66 -10.92 -25.56 13.03
CA CYS A 66 -10.62 -26.03 11.67
C CYS A 66 -11.73 -26.94 11.10
N GLY A 67 -12.91 -26.92 11.72
CA GLY A 67 -14.06 -27.71 11.31
C GLY A 67 -14.98 -28.04 12.48
N TYR A 68 -16.00 -28.84 12.20
CA TYR A 68 -16.98 -29.29 13.18
C TYR A 68 -17.18 -30.80 13.04
N ASN A 69 -17.28 -31.48 14.18
CA ASN A 69 -17.65 -32.88 14.23
C ASN A 69 -19.12 -32.99 14.61
N THR A 70 -19.87 -33.84 13.91
CA THR A 70 -21.28 -34.10 14.19
C THR A 70 -21.44 -35.39 15.00
N PHE A 71 -22.30 -35.34 16.02
CA PHE A 71 -22.57 -36.48 16.90
C PHE A 71 -24.08 -36.66 17.04
N ARG A 72 -24.55 -37.90 17.14
CA ARG A 72 -25.95 -38.18 17.44
C ARG A 72 -26.12 -38.43 18.94
N GLY A 73 -26.92 -37.58 19.58
CA GLY A 73 -27.28 -37.69 21.00
C GLY A 73 -28.21 -38.88 21.26
N ARG A 74 -28.29 -39.28 22.53
CA ARG A 74 -29.16 -40.39 22.99
C ARG A 74 -30.66 -40.10 22.76
N ASP A 75 -31.03 -38.82 22.73
CA ASP A 75 -32.37 -38.32 22.39
C ASP A 75 -32.63 -38.22 20.88
N GLY A 76 -31.68 -38.68 20.05
CA GLY A 76 -31.76 -38.65 18.60
C GLY A 76 -31.36 -37.32 17.95
N ARG A 77 -31.09 -36.26 18.73
CA ARG A 77 -30.67 -34.95 18.22
C ARG A 77 -29.25 -35.00 17.66
N ILE A 78 -28.99 -34.25 16.60
CA ILE A 78 -27.64 -34.05 16.07
C ILE A 78 -27.01 -32.86 16.79
N VAL A 79 -25.81 -33.06 17.35
CA VAL A 79 -25.01 -32.03 18.02
C VAL A 79 -23.74 -31.81 17.21
N GLU A 80 -23.48 -30.56 16.85
CA GLU A 80 -22.21 -30.15 16.24
C GLU A 80 -21.26 -29.61 17.31
N ARG A 81 -20.00 -30.03 17.26
CA ARG A 81 -18.96 -29.52 18.16
C ARG A 81 -17.75 -29.06 17.36
N PRO A 82 -17.21 -27.85 17.62
CA PRO A 82 -16.00 -27.39 16.95
C PRO A 82 -14.84 -28.34 17.18
N ARG A 83 -14.09 -28.57 16.12
CA ARG A 83 -12.83 -29.33 16.12
C ARG A 83 -11.69 -28.32 16.03
N MET A 84 -10.77 -28.43 16.96
CA MET A 84 -9.58 -27.59 17.01
C MET A 84 -8.41 -28.28 16.30
N CYS A 85 -7.62 -27.51 15.55
CA CYS A 85 -6.39 -27.97 14.90
C CYS A 85 -5.25 -27.01 15.14
N PHE A 86 -4.05 -27.55 15.01
CA PHE A 86 -2.86 -26.78 14.67
C PHE A 86 -2.87 -26.51 13.17
N VAL A 87 -2.93 -25.24 12.80
CA VAL A 87 -2.89 -24.76 11.41
C VAL A 87 -1.58 -24.00 11.21
N ASP A 88 -0.90 -24.29 10.11
CA ASP A 88 0.31 -23.57 9.71
C ASP A 88 -0.06 -22.15 9.26
N ASP A 89 0.62 -21.17 9.82
CA ASP A 89 0.44 -19.76 9.51
C ASP A 89 1.80 -19.05 9.48
N TYR A 90 1.82 -17.82 8.98
CA TYR A 90 3.03 -17.02 8.85
C TYR A 90 2.86 -15.67 9.52
N VAL A 91 3.81 -15.30 10.37
CA VAL A 91 3.87 -13.96 10.95
C VAL A 91 5.02 -13.16 10.37
N THR A 92 4.72 -11.91 10.01
CA THR A 92 5.72 -10.96 9.52
C THR A 92 6.57 -10.44 10.68
N ARG A 93 7.88 -10.61 10.57
CA ARG A 93 8.88 -10.08 11.52
C ARG A 93 9.89 -9.21 10.77
N ARG A 94 10.64 -8.40 11.53
CA ARG A 94 11.69 -7.53 11.01
C ARG A 94 12.97 -7.74 11.79
N ARG A 95 14.11 -7.77 11.08
CA ARG A 95 15.45 -7.78 11.68
C ARG A 95 16.30 -6.69 11.05
N GLN A 96 17.31 -6.24 11.79
CA GLN A 96 18.33 -5.34 11.27
C GLN A 96 19.30 -6.15 10.42
N VAL A 97 19.65 -5.63 9.24
CA VAL A 97 20.69 -6.21 8.39
C VAL A 97 21.76 -5.16 8.11
N PRO A 98 23.06 -5.55 8.11
CA PRO A 98 24.14 -4.63 7.83
C PRO A 98 24.03 -4.07 6.41
N ILE A 99 24.44 -2.82 6.24
CA ILE A 99 24.59 -2.17 4.94
C ILE A 99 26.07 -1.92 4.65
N ASP A 100 26.40 -1.78 3.37
CA ASP A 100 27.63 -1.10 2.94
C ASP A 100 27.31 0.40 2.77
N PRO A 101 27.80 1.29 3.66
CA PRO A 101 27.51 2.72 3.58
C PRO A 101 27.96 3.36 2.27
N GLN A 102 29.04 2.89 1.65
CA GLN A 102 29.51 3.46 0.38
C GLN A 102 28.59 3.04 -0.76
N SER A 103 28.14 1.78 -0.77
CA SER A 103 27.16 1.34 -1.77
C SER A 103 25.82 2.06 -1.60
N GLU A 104 25.35 2.26 -0.37
CA GLU A 104 24.10 2.99 -0.12
C GLU A 104 24.22 4.48 -0.52
N ALA A 105 25.36 5.12 -0.23
CA ALA A 105 25.61 6.49 -0.68
C ALA A 105 25.56 6.61 -2.21
N ARG A 106 26.20 5.68 -2.94
CA ARG A 106 26.13 5.64 -4.41
C ARG A 106 24.69 5.49 -4.93
N LYS A 107 23.87 4.66 -4.28
CA LYS A 107 22.44 4.51 -4.63
C LYS A 107 21.68 5.81 -4.41
N ARG A 108 21.87 6.45 -3.26
CA ARG A 108 21.26 7.75 -2.95
C ARG A 108 21.59 8.80 -4.00
N ASP A 109 22.87 8.89 -4.37
CA ASP A 109 23.34 9.91 -5.31
C ASP A 109 22.79 9.65 -6.72
N ALA A 110 22.73 8.38 -7.15
CA ALA A 110 22.08 8.00 -8.40
C ALA A 110 20.58 8.33 -8.41
N LEU A 111 19.87 8.09 -7.30
CA LEU A 111 18.46 8.46 -7.16
C LEU A 111 18.27 9.98 -7.21
N ALA A 112 19.12 10.74 -6.52
CA ALA A 112 19.08 12.20 -6.53
C ALA A 112 19.28 12.76 -7.96
N ALA A 113 20.29 12.28 -8.68
CA ALA A 113 20.54 12.69 -10.06
C ALA A 113 19.37 12.36 -10.99
N ARG A 114 18.73 11.20 -10.81
CA ARG A 114 17.56 10.80 -11.60
C ARG A 114 16.34 11.68 -11.31
N ILE A 115 16.09 12.01 -10.04
CA ILE A 115 15.03 12.93 -9.64
C ILE A 115 15.26 14.29 -10.30
N GLU A 116 16.48 14.83 -10.21
CA GLU A 116 16.84 16.11 -10.81
C GLU A 116 16.60 16.12 -12.33
N ALA A 117 17.01 15.06 -13.03
CA ALA A 117 16.83 14.93 -14.48
C ALA A 117 15.36 14.87 -14.92
N LEU A 118 14.48 14.26 -14.12
CA LEU A 118 13.07 14.05 -14.47
C LEU A 118 12.14 15.18 -13.99
N THR A 119 12.55 15.94 -12.98
CA THR A 119 11.73 17.00 -12.37
C THR A 119 11.24 18.04 -13.38
N PRO A 120 12.06 18.55 -14.34
CA PRO A 120 11.59 19.50 -15.34
C PRO A 120 10.47 18.96 -16.22
N GLN A 121 10.61 17.72 -16.71
CA GLN A 121 9.59 17.08 -17.54
C GLN A 121 8.31 16.80 -16.75
N MET A 122 8.43 16.33 -15.51
CA MET A 122 7.29 16.18 -14.60
C MET A 122 6.54 17.50 -14.45
N ASN A 123 7.25 18.60 -14.17
CA ASN A 123 6.64 19.92 -14.01
C ASN A 123 5.93 20.38 -15.29
N ALA A 124 6.54 20.20 -16.46
CA ALA A 124 5.91 20.50 -17.74
C ALA A 124 4.62 19.70 -17.95
N ASN A 125 4.63 18.40 -17.66
CA ASN A 125 3.45 17.53 -17.76
C ASN A 125 2.34 17.96 -16.79
N VAL A 126 2.69 18.39 -15.56
CA VAL A 126 1.72 18.91 -14.59
C VAL A 126 1.07 20.19 -15.10
N GLN A 127 1.83 21.12 -15.69
CA GLN A 127 1.24 22.33 -16.27
C GLN A 127 0.35 22.01 -17.47
N ALA A 128 0.75 21.06 -18.33
CA ALA A 128 -0.07 20.58 -19.43
C ALA A 128 -1.39 19.95 -18.94
N CYS A 129 -1.36 19.14 -17.86
CA CYS A 129 -2.56 18.59 -17.24
C CYS A 129 -3.51 19.70 -16.75
N ARG A 130 -2.98 20.74 -16.09
CA ARG A 130 -3.79 21.87 -15.59
C ARG A 130 -4.42 22.69 -16.71
N ALA A 131 -3.72 22.84 -17.83
CA ALA A 131 -4.24 23.54 -19.01
C ALA A 131 -5.29 22.71 -19.77
N ALA A 132 -5.11 21.39 -19.87
CA ALA A 132 -6.03 20.50 -20.57
C ALA A 132 -7.33 20.22 -19.79
N TYR A 133 -7.26 20.29 -18.46
CA TYR A 133 -8.36 19.99 -17.55
C TYR A 133 -8.55 21.15 -16.55
N PRO A 134 -9.21 22.25 -16.97
CA PRO A 134 -9.58 23.36 -16.10
C PRO A 134 -10.96 23.09 -15.47
N GLU A 135 -10.99 22.30 -14.41
CA GLU A 135 -12.16 22.10 -13.55
C GLU A 135 -11.98 22.67 -12.13
#